data_AF-X1JHD9-F1
#
_entry.id   AF-X1JHD9-F1
#
_cell.length_a   1.000
_cell.length_b   1.000
_cell.length_c   1.000
_cell.angle_alpha   90.00
_cell.angle_beta   90.00
_cell.angle_gamma   90.00
#
_symmetry.space_group_name_H-M   'P 1'
#
loop_
_entity.id
_entity.type
_entity.pdbx_description
1 polymer ?
#
loop_
_entity_poly.entity_id
_entity_poly.type
_entity_poly.pdbx_seq_one_letter_code
_entity_poly.pdbx_strand_id
1 'polypeptide(L)'
;SGYEEAAEQGLLTGINAVQLTLGKEPLILDRSEAYIAVEIDDLVTKSVTEPYRLRTGLAEYRLLLRQDNADLRLTPYGYKLGLISEQRYKKFLKKKTLVEKERERLKEVIIHTTQKVNELLNKLGTTPLSEAVTLATLLTRPEVTYNQTASIDPNRPELPAEVTEQVEIQIKYAGYIKRQGIQVKRFKKLENYKIPKDIDYFNMHGISIEGKERFSEVQPISLGQAKRIPGITPSDIAALMINIEKIKRVKRA
;
A
#
# COMPACT_ATOMS: atom_id res chain seq x y z
N SER A 1 19.90 -9.31 -4.91
CA SER A 1 21.16 -9.26 -4.16
C SER A 1 21.18 -7.97 -3.38
N GLY A 2 21.34 -8.08 -2.07
CA GLY A 2 21.32 -6.96 -1.13
C GLY A 2 21.01 -7.50 0.27
N TYR A 3 21.46 -6.78 1.30
CA TYR A 3 21.29 -7.23 2.68
C TYR A 3 19.83 -7.11 3.10
N GLU A 4 19.17 -6.06 2.64
CA GLU A 4 17.76 -5.74 2.88
C GLU A 4 16.86 -6.81 2.24
N GLU A 5 17.02 -7.09 0.95
CA GLU A 5 16.28 -8.14 0.24
C GLU A 5 16.40 -9.50 0.95
N ALA A 6 17.62 -9.90 1.34
CA ALA A 6 17.85 -11.17 2.02
C ALA A 6 17.23 -11.19 3.43
N ALA A 7 17.36 -10.10 4.20
CA ALA A 7 16.82 -10.01 5.55
C ALA A 7 15.28 -10.02 5.56
N GLU A 8 14.66 -9.33 4.60
CA GLU A 8 13.22 -9.29 4.42
C GLU A 8 12.68 -10.70 4.11
N GLN A 9 13.26 -11.39 3.12
CA GLN A 9 12.89 -12.77 2.79
C GLN A 9 13.09 -13.73 3.97
N GLY A 10 14.23 -13.61 4.67
CA GLY A 10 14.53 -14.42 5.86
C GLY A 10 13.51 -14.22 6.98
N LEU A 11 13.09 -12.98 7.23
CA LEU A 11 12.06 -12.66 8.21
C LEU A 11 10.73 -13.34 7.88
N LEU A 12 10.23 -13.19 6.65
CA LEU A 12 8.94 -13.78 6.27
C LEU A 12 9.00 -15.31 6.25
N THR A 13 10.13 -15.88 5.81
CA THR A 13 10.36 -17.33 5.83
C THR A 13 10.34 -17.86 7.26
N GLY A 14 11.05 -17.20 8.19
CA GLY A 14 11.06 -17.58 9.60
C GLY A 14 9.66 -17.53 10.24
N ILE A 15 8.91 -16.45 9.96
CA ILE A 15 7.52 -16.32 10.40
C ILE A 15 6.67 -17.48 9.89
N ASN A 16 6.75 -17.79 8.59
CA ASN A 16 5.91 -18.82 7.98
C ASN A 16 6.35 -20.23 8.36
N ALA A 17 7.62 -20.47 8.65
CA ALA A 17 8.10 -21.72 9.21
C ALA A 17 7.49 -21.99 10.60
N VAL A 18 7.42 -20.97 11.48
CA VAL A 18 6.75 -21.09 12.78
C VAL A 18 5.24 -21.27 12.61
N GLN A 19 4.60 -20.57 11.68
CA GLN A 19 3.17 -20.77 11.41
C GLN A 19 2.88 -22.20 10.96
N LEU A 20 3.74 -22.76 10.10
CA LEU A 20 3.61 -24.14 9.62
C LEU A 20 3.71 -25.16 10.77
N THR A 21 4.67 -25.01 11.68
CA THR A 21 4.80 -25.92 12.85
C THR A 21 3.61 -25.82 13.81
N LEU A 22 2.96 -24.65 13.86
CA LEU A 22 1.74 -24.41 14.63
C LEU A 22 0.46 -24.80 13.89
N GLY A 23 0.54 -25.32 12.66
CA GLY A 23 -0.63 -25.65 11.84
C GLY A 23 -1.50 -24.43 11.47
N LYS A 24 -0.91 -23.23 11.44
CA LYS A 24 -1.57 -21.97 11.12
C LYS A 24 -1.29 -21.58 9.67
N GLU A 25 -2.20 -20.78 9.11
CA GLU A 25 -2.02 -20.20 7.78
C GLU A 25 -0.76 -19.30 7.71
N PRO A 26 -0.03 -19.32 6.59
CA PRO A 26 1.12 -18.46 6.39
C PRO A 26 0.70 -16.99 6.33
N LEU A 27 1.59 -16.11 6.79
CA LEU A 27 1.50 -14.68 6.50
C LEU A 27 1.83 -14.47 5.02
N ILE A 28 0.85 -13.99 4.27
CA ILE A 28 1.02 -13.52 2.89
C ILE A 28 0.63 -12.05 2.89
N LEU A 29 1.62 -11.18 2.67
CA LEU A 29 1.40 -9.74 2.51
C LEU A 29 1.03 -9.44 1.06
N ASP A 30 0.16 -8.45 0.86
CA ASP A 30 -0.17 -8.02 -0.48
C ASP A 30 0.81 -6.94 -1.00
N ARG A 31 0.97 -6.85 -2.33
CA ARG A 31 1.88 -5.86 -2.97
C ARG A 31 1.53 -4.40 -2.65
N SER A 32 0.29 -4.12 -2.22
CA SER A 32 -0.13 -2.78 -1.80
C SER A 32 0.14 -2.48 -0.32
N GLU A 33 0.57 -3.48 0.45
CA GLU A 33 0.86 -3.39 1.87
C GLU A 33 2.35 -3.23 2.17
N ALA A 34 3.26 -3.81 1.38
CA ALA A 34 4.69 -3.74 1.65
C ALA A 34 5.59 -3.93 0.43
N TYR A 35 6.80 -3.38 0.50
CA TYR A 35 7.84 -3.59 -0.50
C TYR A 35 8.36 -5.03 -0.54
N ILE A 36 8.52 -5.69 0.62
CA ILE A 36 8.81 -7.13 0.69
C ILE A 36 7.81 -7.97 -0.13
N ALA A 37 6.53 -7.60 -0.14
CA ALA A 37 5.51 -8.31 -0.92
C ALA A 37 5.69 -8.08 -2.43
N VAL A 38 6.14 -6.89 -2.83
CA VAL A 38 6.49 -6.57 -4.22
C VAL A 38 7.71 -7.38 -4.66
N GLU A 39 8.74 -7.45 -3.83
CA GLU A 39 9.93 -8.26 -4.08
C GLU A 39 9.58 -9.74 -4.24
N ILE A 40 8.89 -10.32 -3.26
CA ILE A 40 8.57 -11.76 -3.27
C ILE A 40 7.68 -12.09 -4.47
N ASP A 41 6.64 -11.30 -4.73
CA ASP A 41 5.76 -11.54 -5.88
C ASP A 41 6.54 -11.41 -7.20
N ASP A 42 7.47 -10.46 -7.32
CA ASP A 42 8.33 -10.37 -8.50
C ASP A 42 9.24 -11.60 -8.65
N LEU A 43 9.87 -12.07 -7.57
CA LEU A 43 10.77 -13.24 -7.58
C LEU A 43 10.06 -14.54 -7.99
N VAL A 44 8.80 -14.73 -7.57
CA VAL A 44 8.04 -15.96 -7.89
C VAL A 44 7.23 -15.86 -9.18
N THR A 45 7.02 -14.65 -9.71
CA THR A 45 6.16 -14.43 -10.89
C THR A 45 6.95 -14.09 -12.15
N LYS A 46 8.10 -13.43 -12.01
CA LYS A 46 8.93 -13.00 -13.14
C LYS A 46 10.13 -13.94 -13.26
N SER A 47 10.47 -14.34 -14.47
CA SER A 47 11.75 -15.01 -14.73
C SER A 47 12.88 -14.02 -14.47
N VAL A 48 13.63 -14.22 -13.38
CA VAL A 48 14.72 -13.34 -12.99
C VAL A 48 16.05 -13.92 -13.51
N THR A 49 16.61 -13.29 -14.54
CA THR A 49 17.87 -13.74 -15.19
C THR A 49 19.12 -13.09 -14.60
N GLU A 50 18.95 -12.01 -13.84
CA GLU A 50 20.02 -11.28 -13.16
C GLU A 50 19.70 -11.15 -11.66
N PRO A 51 20.67 -10.85 -10.78
CA PRO A 51 20.37 -10.67 -9.36
C PRO A 51 19.28 -9.60 -9.14
N TYR A 52 18.11 -10.00 -8.62
CA TYR A 52 17.00 -9.08 -8.37
C TYR A 52 17.42 -7.94 -7.44
N ARG A 53 16.99 -6.72 -7.74
CA ARG A 53 17.13 -5.56 -6.86
C ARG A 53 15.82 -4.81 -6.82
N LEU A 54 15.35 -4.51 -5.61
CA LEU A 54 14.07 -3.83 -5.47
C LEU A 54 14.17 -2.40 -5.99
N ARG A 55 13.45 -2.11 -7.07
CA ARG A 55 13.32 -0.75 -7.61
C ARG A 55 12.07 -0.09 -7.04
N THR A 56 12.20 0.51 -5.85
CA THR A 56 11.08 1.14 -5.13
C THR A 56 10.29 2.15 -5.98
N GLY A 57 10.98 2.87 -6.89
CA GLY A 57 10.35 3.80 -7.82
C GLY A 57 9.39 3.18 -8.85
N LEU A 58 9.45 1.85 -9.07
CA LEU A 58 8.58 1.12 -9.99
C LEU A 58 7.38 0.47 -9.30
N ALA A 59 7.25 0.56 -7.98
CA ALA A 59 6.09 0.02 -7.28
C ALA A 59 4.84 0.84 -7.57
N GLU A 60 3.76 0.13 -7.91
CA GLU A 60 2.49 0.68 -8.39
C GLU A 60 1.83 1.56 -7.31
N TYR A 61 2.04 1.21 -6.04
CA TYR A 61 1.43 1.83 -4.87
C TYR A 61 2.41 2.65 -4.02
N ARG A 62 3.41 3.29 -4.64
CA ARG A 62 4.47 4.03 -3.93
C ARG A 62 4.01 5.04 -2.87
N LEU A 63 2.84 5.67 -3.03
CA LEU A 63 2.32 6.63 -2.05
C LEU A 63 1.65 5.95 -0.86
N LEU A 64 1.27 4.67 -0.98
CA LEU A 64 0.85 3.85 0.16
C LEU A 64 2.07 3.21 0.83
N LEU A 65 3.08 2.82 0.05
CA LEU A 65 4.29 2.13 0.49
C LEU A 65 5.42 3.10 0.88
N ARG A 66 5.13 4.10 1.72
CA ARG A 66 6.16 5.07 2.11
C ARG A 66 6.97 4.58 3.31
N GLN A 67 8.17 5.11 3.46
CA GLN A 67 9.02 4.80 4.61
C GLN A 67 8.38 5.28 5.93
N ASP A 68 7.74 6.46 5.92
CA ASP A 68 7.15 7.10 7.11
C ASP A 68 5.99 6.32 7.74
N ASN A 69 5.31 5.47 6.95
CA ASN A 69 4.10 4.79 7.37
C ASN A 69 4.23 3.25 7.43
N ALA A 70 5.46 2.72 7.41
CA ALA A 70 5.70 1.29 7.49
C ALA A 70 5.14 0.68 8.78
N ASP A 71 5.22 1.43 9.89
CA ASP A 71 4.64 1.07 11.18
C ASP A 71 3.11 0.95 11.11
N LEU A 72 2.42 1.90 10.47
CA LEU A 72 0.97 1.91 10.25
C LEU A 72 0.51 0.70 9.44
N ARG A 73 1.34 0.24 8.49
CA ARG A 73 1.05 -0.92 7.63
C ARG A 73 1.33 -2.25 8.31
N LEU A 74 2.49 -2.38 8.99
CA LEU A 74 3.04 -3.70 9.35
C LEU A 74 3.07 -4.00 10.86
N THR A 75 3.04 -2.98 11.74
CA THR A 75 3.03 -3.22 13.19
C THR A 75 1.85 -4.08 13.66
N PRO A 76 0.62 -3.93 13.13
CA PRO A 76 -0.49 -4.81 13.50
C PRO A 76 -0.23 -6.29 13.21
N TYR A 77 0.41 -6.60 12.08
CA TYR A 77 0.81 -7.97 11.73
C TYR A 77 1.84 -8.50 12.73
N GLY A 78 2.89 -7.72 12.99
CA GLY A 78 3.94 -8.10 13.94
C GLY A 78 3.42 -8.35 15.36
N TYR A 79 2.46 -7.53 15.83
CA TYR A 79 1.82 -7.75 17.13
C TYR A 79 0.97 -9.03 17.16
N LYS A 80 0.15 -9.26 16.14
CA LYS A 80 -0.66 -10.48 16.01
C LYS A 80 0.20 -11.76 16.00
N LEU A 81 1.40 -11.68 15.43
CA LEU A 81 2.36 -12.78 15.34
C LEU A 81 3.27 -12.90 16.57
N GLY A 82 3.13 -12.04 17.57
CA GLY A 82 3.94 -12.07 18.79
C GLY A 82 5.36 -11.51 18.64
N LEU A 83 5.68 -10.85 17.52
CA LEU A 83 7.00 -10.25 17.24
C LEU A 83 7.15 -8.84 17.82
N ILE A 84 6.04 -8.20 18.15
CA ILE A 84 6.00 -6.85 18.71
C ILE A 84 5.50 -6.93 20.14
N SER A 85 6.23 -6.34 21.08
CA SER A 85 5.82 -6.27 22.48
C SER A 85 4.58 -5.40 22.67
N GLU A 86 3.78 -5.70 23.69
CA GLU A 86 2.59 -4.91 24.04
C GLU A 86 2.94 -3.43 24.29
N GLN A 87 4.07 -3.16 24.93
CA GLN A 87 4.55 -1.80 25.16
C GLN A 87 4.80 -1.04 23.85
N ARG A 88 5.45 -1.68 22.87
CA ARG A 88 5.69 -1.09 21.55
C ARG A 88 4.37 -0.90 20.78
N TYR A 89 3.45 -1.85 20.89
CA TYR A 89 2.13 -1.74 20.26
C TYR A 89 1.28 -0.62 20.86
N LYS A 90 1.30 -0.43 22.17
CA LYS A 90 0.62 0.69 22.85
C LYS A 90 1.15 2.06 22.40
N LYS A 91 2.47 2.21 22.25
CA LYS A 91 3.07 3.44 21.69
C LYS A 91 2.57 3.70 20.26
N PHE A 92 2.56 2.66 19.43
CA PHE A 92 2.01 2.72 18.07
C PHE A 92 0.53 3.17 18.05
N LEU A 93 -0.33 2.56 18.88
CA LEU A 93 -1.75 2.93 18.96
C LEU A 93 -1.93 4.38 19.43
N LYS A 94 -1.11 4.85 20.38
CA LYS A 94 -1.11 6.24 20.83
C LYS A 94 -0.77 7.19 19.67
N LYS A 95 0.32 6.94 18.94
CA LYS A 95 0.71 7.72 17.75
C LYS A 95 -0.42 7.75 16.73
N LYS A 96 -0.95 6.59 16.34
CA LYS A 96 -2.05 6.47 15.38
C LYS A 96 -3.27 7.30 15.80
N THR A 97 -3.63 7.24 17.09
CA THR A 97 -4.76 8.00 17.63
C THR A 97 -4.52 9.50 17.58
N LEU A 98 -3.31 9.96 17.92
CA LEU A 98 -2.95 11.38 17.86
C LEU A 98 -3.00 11.91 16.42
N VAL A 99 -2.49 11.13 15.45
CA VAL A 99 -2.54 11.49 14.02
C VAL A 99 -3.98 11.65 13.54
N GLU A 100 -4.87 10.68 13.82
CA GLU A 100 -6.26 10.79 13.37
C GLU A 100 -7.00 11.93 14.06
N LYS A 101 -6.83 12.11 15.39
CA LYS A 101 -7.44 13.23 16.11
C LYS A 101 -7.03 14.58 15.55
N GLU A 102 -5.74 14.75 15.27
CA GLU A 102 -5.24 16.00 14.74
C GLU A 102 -5.73 16.25 13.30
N ARG A 103 -5.79 15.20 12.47
CA ARG A 103 -6.36 15.31 11.13
C ARG A 103 -7.82 15.73 11.13
N GLU A 104 -8.63 15.20 12.05
CA GLU A 104 -10.03 15.63 12.18
C GLU A 104 -10.12 17.08 12.68
N ARG A 105 -9.35 17.46 13.71
CA ARG A 105 -9.30 18.84 14.21
C ARG A 105 -8.97 19.84 13.08
N LEU A 106 -7.96 19.55 12.26
CA LEU A 106 -7.53 20.43 11.17
C LEU A 106 -8.58 20.64 10.08
N LYS A 107 -9.54 19.71 9.93
CA LYS A 107 -10.69 19.90 9.02
C LYS A 107 -11.75 20.84 9.60
N GLU A 108 -11.80 20.96 10.92
CA GLU A 108 -12.76 21.81 11.63
C GLU A 108 -12.21 23.23 11.90
N VAL A 109 -10.89 23.38 11.98
CA VAL A 109 -10.24 24.67 12.19
C VAL A 109 -10.37 25.54 10.95
N ILE A 110 -11.17 26.59 11.04
CA ILE A 110 -11.36 27.58 9.98
C ILE A 110 -10.34 28.71 10.13
N ILE A 111 -9.60 28.96 9.06
CA ILE A 111 -8.67 30.09 8.93
C ILE A 111 -9.34 31.19 8.12
N HIS A 112 -9.60 32.31 8.78
CA HIS A 112 -10.17 33.50 8.16
C HIS A 112 -9.10 34.35 7.47
N THR A 113 -9.55 35.14 6.49
CA THR A 113 -8.74 36.09 5.71
C THR A 113 -8.34 37.31 6.55
N THR A 114 -7.36 37.11 7.43
CA THR A 114 -6.79 38.20 8.24
C THR A 114 -5.46 38.67 7.65
N GLN A 115 -5.08 39.91 7.97
CA GLN A 115 -3.78 40.46 7.59
C GLN A 115 -2.63 39.55 8.05
N LYS A 116 -2.68 39.06 9.30
CA LYS A 116 -1.69 38.13 9.86
C LYS A 116 -1.52 36.86 9.03
N VAL A 117 -2.62 36.28 8.55
CA VAL A 117 -2.58 35.07 7.72
C VAL A 117 -1.98 35.38 6.36
N ASN A 118 -2.40 36.45 5.70
CA ASN A 118 -1.87 36.80 4.38
C ASN A 118 -0.39 37.23 4.42
N GLU A 119 0.06 37.88 5.49
CA GLU A 119 1.49 38.16 5.73
C GLU A 119 2.31 36.87 5.85
N LEU A 120 1.80 35.87 6.60
CA LEU A 120 2.44 34.56 6.69
C LEU A 120 2.51 33.89 5.32
N LEU A 121 1.41 33.88 4.55
CA LEU A 121 1.37 33.23 3.24
C LEU A 121 2.31 33.88 2.22
N ASN A 122 2.37 35.22 2.20
CA ASN A 122 3.32 35.95 1.38
C ASN A 122 4.77 35.63 1.76
N LYS A 123 5.08 35.52 3.06
CA LYS A 123 6.41 35.13 3.55
C LYS A 123 6.78 33.70 3.12
N LEU A 124 5.80 32.80 3.03
CA LEU A 124 5.97 31.43 2.55
C LEU A 124 6.01 31.32 1.02
N GLY A 125 5.80 32.43 0.29
CA GLY A 125 5.80 32.45 -1.17
C GLY A 125 4.56 31.81 -1.79
N THR A 126 3.44 31.73 -1.05
CA THR A 126 2.18 31.16 -1.54
C THR A 126 1.10 32.23 -1.67
N THR A 127 0.04 31.93 -2.41
CA THR A 127 -1.02 32.91 -2.71
C THR A 127 -1.77 33.37 -1.46
N PRO A 128 -2.14 34.65 -1.34
CA PRO A 128 -3.02 35.11 -0.26
C PRO A 128 -4.36 34.35 -0.26
N LEU A 129 -5.02 34.31 0.90
CA LEU A 129 -6.40 33.83 0.99
C LEU A 129 -7.37 34.93 0.55
N SER A 130 -8.32 34.55 -0.31
CA SER A 130 -9.46 35.35 -0.72
C SER A 130 -10.72 35.02 0.07
N GLU A 131 -10.84 33.79 0.58
CA GLU A 131 -11.95 33.29 1.38
C GLU A 131 -11.45 32.47 2.57
N ALA A 132 -12.34 32.26 3.56
CA ALA A 132 -12.01 31.43 4.71
C ALA A 132 -11.92 29.96 4.29
N VAL A 133 -10.86 29.26 4.73
CA VAL A 133 -10.62 27.85 4.41
C VAL A 133 -10.27 27.07 5.65
N THR A 134 -10.42 25.74 5.61
CA THR A 134 -9.93 24.91 6.72
C THR A 134 -8.41 24.89 6.74
N LEU A 135 -7.82 24.70 7.92
CA LEU A 135 -6.37 24.56 8.06
C LEU A 135 -5.85 23.33 7.30
N ALA A 136 -6.65 22.26 7.22
CA ALA A 136 -6.37 21.11 6.37
C ALA A 136 -6.28 21.50 4.88
N THR A 137 -7.20 22.34 4.38
CA THR A 137 -7.13 22.85 3.00
C THR A 137 -5.86 23.67 2.78
N LEU A 138 -5.51 24.54 3.73
CA LEU A 138 -4.30 25.36 3.64
C LEU A 138 -3.03 24.50 3.57
N LEU A 139 -2.97 23.43 4.36
CA LEU A 139 -1.85 22.48 4.40
C LEU A 139 -1.68 21.64 3.14
N THR A 140 -2.66 21.63 2.22
CA THR A 140 -2.46 21.00 0.90
C THR A 140 -1.49 21.77 0.01
N ARG A 141 -1.19 23.03 0.34
CA ARG A 141 -0.22 23.84 -0.38
C ARG A 141 1.19 23.35 -0.06
N PRO A 142 2.03 23.10 -1.09
CA PRO A 142 3.34 22.50 -0.87
C PRO A 142 4.27 23.41 -0.04
N GLU A 143 4.11 24.73 -0.12
CA GLU A 143 4.91 25.71 0.60
C GLU A 143 4.56 25.82 2.10
N VAL A 144 3.40 25.29 2.51
CA VAL A 144 2.90 25.40 3.88
C VAL A 144 3.18 24.10 4.64
N THR A 145 3.87 24.20 5.77
CA THR A 145 4.11 23.07 6.70
C THR A 145 3.27 23.22 7.96
N TYR A 146 3.00 22.11 8.63
CA TYR A 146 2.28 22.08 9.91
C TYR A 146 2.96 22.95 10.97
N ASN A 147 4.29 23.00 10.97
CA ASN A 147 5.02 23.83 11.93
C ASN A 147 4.85 25.33 11.68
N GLN A 148 4.78 25.75 10.41
CA GLN A 148 4.62 27.17 10.05
C GLN A 148 3.24 27.71 10.36
N THR A 149 2.22 26.86 10.56
CA THR A 149 0.87 27.32 10.88
C THR A 149 0.67 27.67 12.36
N ALA A 150 1.69 27.49 13.22
CA ALA A 150 1.61 27.77 14.66
C ALA A 150 1.07 29.18 14.99
N SER A 151 1.47 30.19 14.21
CA SER A 151 1.08 31.58 14.45
C SER A 151 -0.39 31.87 14.11
N ILE A 152 -1.02 31.01 13.29
CA ILE A 152 -2.40 31.16 12.81
C ILE A 152 -3.36 30.10 13.38
N ASP A 153 -2.85 29.23 14.27
CA ASP A 153 -3.60 28.15 14.93
C ASP A 153 -3.38 28.21 16.46
N PRO A 154 -4.05 29.13 17.17
CA PRO A 154 -3.78 29.38 18.59
C PRO A 154 -4.16 28.20 19.50
N ASN A 155 -5.09 27.33 19.07
CA ASN A 155 -5.54 26.16 19.82
C ASN A 155 -4.81 24.88 19.38
N ARG A 156 -3.64 25.02 18.74
CA ARG A 156 -2.80 23.89 18.31
C ARG A 156 -2.36 23.06 19.52
N PRO A 157 -2.59 21.74 19.53
CA PRO A 157 -2.06 20.87 20.57
C PRO A 157 -0.54 20.68 20.42
N GLU A 158 0.13 20.44 21.55
CA GLU A 158 1.52 19.99 21.54
C GLU A 158 1.59 18.51 21.14
N LEU A 159 2.19 18.24 19.98
CA LEU A 159 2.25 16.90 19.39
C LEU A 159 3.70 16.52 19.06
N PRO A 160 4.07 15.24 19.18
CA PRO A 160 5.38 14.76 18.75
C PRO A 160 5.65 15.03 17.26
N ALA A 161 6.90 15.25 16.90
CA ALA A 161 7.32 15.51 15.51
C ALA A 161 6.80 14.44 14.53
N GLU A 162 6.90 13.16 14.90
CA GLU A 162 6.39 12.03 14.10
C GLU A 162 4.88 12.09 13.84
N VAL A 163 4.10 12.68 14.75
CA VAL A 163 2.66 12.87 14.59
C VAL A 163 2.42 14.01 13.61
N THR A 164 3.08 15.15 13.81
CA THR A 164 2.89 16.34 12.96
C THR A 164 3.33 16.09 11.52
N GLU A 165 4.44 15.36 11.32
CA GLU A 165 4.91 14.95 10.00
C GLU A 165 3.89 14.03 9.32
N GLN A 166 3.40 13.01 10.04
CA GLN A 166 2.44 12.07 9.49
C GLN A 166 1.12 12.76 9.11
N VAL A 167 0.65 13.70 9.92
CA VAL A 167 -0.54 14.53 9.65
C VAL A 167 -0.34 15.35 8.38
N GLU A 168 0.78 16.05 8.26
CA GLU A 168 1.11 16.88 7.09
C GLU A 168 1.14 16.03 5.81
N ILE A 169 1.84 14.91 5.82
CA ILE A 169 1.94 13.99 4.68
C ILE A 169 0.54 13.47 4.30
N GLN A 170 -0.27 13.03 5.27
CA GLN A 170 -1.59 12.49 4.98
C GLN A 170 -2.55 13.54 4.39
N ILE A 171 -2.43 14.81 4.79
CA ILE A 171 -3.21 15.91 4.23
C ILE A 171 -2.73 16.26 2.82
N LYS A 172 -1.44 16.53 2.64
CA LYS A 172 -0.85 16.90 1.34
C LYS A 172 -1.12 15.86 0.26
N TYR A 173 -1.01 14.59 0.61
CA TYR A 173 -1.20 13.50 -0.35
C TYR A 173 -2.59 12.86 -0.31
N ALA A 174 -3.57 13.43 0.42
CA ALA A 174 -4.90 12.83 0.62
C ALA A 174 -5.58 12.42 -0.70
N GLY A 175 -5.57 13.30 -1.70
CA GLY A 175 -6.18 13.03 -3.01
C GLY A 175 -5.49 11.89 -3.75
N TYR A 176 -4.16 11.86 -3.74
CA TYR A 176 -3.38 10.83 -4.41
C TYR A 176 -3.48 9.48 -3.69
N ILE A 177 -3.44 9.48 -2.35
CA ILE A 177 -3.66 8.31 -1.49
C ILE A 177 -5.05 7.73 -1.76
N LYS A 178 -6.10 8.57 -1.82
CA LYS A 178 -7.46 8.14 -2.16
C LYS A 178 -7.52 7.49 -3.54
N ARG A 179 -6.85 8.06 -4.54
CA ARG A 179 -6.76 7.48 -5.89
C ARG A 179 -6.05 6.12 -5.89
N GLN A 180 -4.93 5.98 -5.20
CA GLN A 180 -4.25 4.68 -5.05
C GLN A 180 -5.13 3.67 -4.29
N GLY A 181 -5.87 4.09 -3.27
CA GLY A 181 -6.82 3.23 -2.57
C GLY A 181 -7.90 2.63 -3.48
N ILE A 182 -8.39 3.39 -4.46
CA ILE A 182 -9.33 2.85 -5.47
C ILE A 182 -8.66 1.80 -6.36
N GLN A 183 -7.40 2.02 -6.75
CA GLN A 183 -6.63 1.05 -7.54
C GLN A 183 -6.37 -0.23 -6.74
N VAL A 184 -6.01 -0.11 -5.46
CA VAL A 184 -5.83 -1.24 -4.54
C VAL A 184 -7.12 -2.07 -4.43
N LYS A 185 -8.29 -1.43 -4.33
CA LYS A 185 -9.57 -2.17 -4.32
C LYS A 185 -9.77 -3.02 -5.58
N ARG A 186 -9.40 -2.52 -6.75
CA ARG A 186 -9.48 -3.28 -8.02
C ARG A 186 -8.45 -4.40 -8.05
N PHE A 187 -7.24 -4.14 -7.58
CA PHE A 187 -6.17 -5.13 -7.43
C PHE A 187 -6.59 -6.28 -6.51
N LYS A 188 -7.11 -5.98 -5.30
CA LYS A 188 -7.58 -7.00 -4.35
C LYS A 188 -8.69 -7.89 -4.93
N LYS A 189 -9.56 -7.36 -5.80
CA LYS A 189 -10.55 -8.20 -6.51
C LYS A 189 -9.88 -9.25 -7.41
N LEU A 190 -8.84 -8.88 -8.14
CA LEU A 190 -8.09 -9.81 -9.00
C LEU A 190 -7.24 -10.80 -8.19
N GLU A 191 -6.63 -10.34 -7.09
CA GLU A 191 -5.86 -11.22 -6.19
C GLU A 191 -6.71 -12.26 -5.47
N ASN A 192 -7.95 -11.90 -5.16
CA ASN A 192 -8.91 -12.80 -4.52
C ASN A 192 -9.60 -13.73 -5.54
N TYR A 193 -9.48 -13.45 -6.84
CA TYR A 193 -9.95 -14.37 -7.86
C TYR A 193 -8.95 -15.53 -7.98
N LYS A 194 -9.18 -16.57 -7.15
CA LYS A 194 -8.31 -17.74 -7.10
C LYS A 194 -8.47 -18.61 -8.33
N ILE A 195 -7.31 -19.05 -8.81
CA ILE A 195 -7.17 -20.05 -9.87
C ILE A 195 -7.13 -21.41 -9.16
N PRO A 196 -8.01 -22.37 -9.53
CA PRO A 196 -7.93 -23.73 -9.02
C PRO A 196 -6.53 -24.33 -9.21
N LYS A 197 -6.09 -25.15 -8.25
CA LYS A 197 -4.88 -25.95 -8.40
C LYS A 197 -5.07 -26.99 -9.51
N ASP A 198 -3.95 -27.45 -10.07
CA ASP A 198 -3.88 -28.57 -11.02
C ASP A 198 -4.65 -28.32 -12.32
N ILE A 199 -4.53 -27.10 -12.85
CA ILE A 199 -5.09 -26.75 -14.15
C ILE A 199 -4.11 -27.13 -15.26
N ASP A 200 -4.62 -27.85 -16.25
CA ASP A 200 -3.95 -27.96 -17.55
C ASP A 200 -4.32 -26.76 -18.42
N TYR A 201 -3.42 -25.77 -18.49
CA TYR A 201 -3.61 -24.57 -19.29
C TYR A 201 -3.58 -24.86 -20.80
N PHE A 202 -2.95 -25.96 -21.25
CA PHE A 202 -2.90 -26.29 -22.67
C PHE A 202 -4.27 -26.67 -23.24
N ASN A 203 -5.16 -27.20 -22.39
CA ASN A 203 -6.54 -27.52 -22.75
C ASN A 203 -7.49 -26.31 -22.73
N MET A 204 -7.01 -25.12 -22.33
CA MET A 204 -7.85 -23.92 -22.30
C MET A 204 -7.95 -23.27 -23.69
N HIS A 205 -9.17 -22.86 -24.05
CA HIS A 205 -9.41 -22.16 -25.32
C HIS A 205 -9.23 -20.65 -25.19
N GLY A 206 -8.74 -20.01 -26.26
CA GLY A 206 -8.62 -18.55 -26.35
C GLY A 206 -7.40 -17.94 -25.62
N ILE A 207 -6.56 -18.77 -25.01
CA ILE A 207 -5.25 -18.38 -24.48
C ILE A 207 -4.20 -18.64 -25.57
N SER A 208 -3.32 -17.66 -25.81
CA SER A 208 -2.19 -17.78 -26.73
C SER A 208 -1.25 -18.93 -26.32
N ILE A 209 -0.43 -19.41 -27.27
CA ILE A 209 0.56 -20.45 -26.98
C ILE A 209 1.55 -19.97 -25.92
N GLU A 210 2.09 -18.76 -26.08
CA GLU A 210 2.96 -18.13 -25.07
C GLU A 210 2.25 -18.01 -23.73
N GLY A 211 0.98 -17.58 -23.70
CA GLY A 211 0.20 -17.49 -22.47
C GLY A 211 0.04 -18.84 -21.75
N LYS A 212 -0.20 -19.91 -22.51
CA LYS A 212 -0.30 -21.29 -21.97
C LYS A 212 1.02 -21.76 -21.40
N GLU A 213 2.13 -21.55 -22.12
CA GLU A 213 3.48 -21.91 -21.66
C GLU A 213 3.81 -21.17 -20.35
N ARG A 214 3.59 -19.85 -20.32
CA ARG A 214 3.86 -19.00 -19.17
C ARG A 214 2.99 -19.33 -17.95
N PHE A 215 1.69 -19.56 -18.14
CA PHE A 215 0.83 -19.99 -17.03
C PHE A 215 1.22 -21.38 -16.52
N SER A 216 1.64 -22.28 -17.41
CA SER A 216 2.09 -23.62 -17.02
C SER A 216 3.41 -23.61 -16.28
N GLU A 217 4.33 -22.72 -16.65
CA GLU A 217 5.63 -22.51 -15.97
C GLU A 217 5.43 -21.87 -14.59
N VAL A 218 4.66 -20.78 -14.50
CA VAL A 218 4.53 -19.98 -13.27
C VAL A 218 3.49 -20.56 -12.30
N GLN A 219 2.47 -21.27 -12.80
CA GLN A 219 1.34 -21.80 -12.00
C GLN A 219 0.69 -20.72 -11.10
N PRO A 220 0.17 -19.62 -11.67
CA PRO A 220 -0.32 -18.49 -10.87
C PRO A 220 -1.50 -18.89 -9.97
N ILE A 221 -1.49 -18.42 -8.72
CA ILE A 221 -2.53 -18.73 -7.72
C ILE A 221 -3.75 -17.79 -7.80
N SER A 222 -3.63 -16.68 -8.52
CA SER A 222 -4.68 -15.69 -8.71
C SER A 222 -4.65 -15.10 -10.13
N LEU A 223 -5.78 -14.57 -10.60
CA LEU A 223 -5.79 -13.78 -11.85
C LEU A 223 -4.93 -12.53 -11.74
N GLY A 224 -4.81 -11.97 -10.53
CA GLY A 224 -3.93 -10.85 -10.25
C GLY A 224 -2.47 -11.18 -10.55
N GLN A 225 -1.97 -12.29 -10.02
CA GLN A 225 -0.61 -12.78 -10.30
C GLN A 225 -0.44 -13.14 -11.78
N ALA A 226 -1.39 -13.86 -12.37
CA ALA A 226 -1.36 -14.24 -13.79
C ALA A 226 -1.15 -13.02 -14.71
N LYS A 227 -1.83 -11.90 -14.40
CA LYS A 227 -1.73 -10.65 -15.16
C LYS A 227 -0.34 -10.00 -15.09
N ARG A 228 0.46 -10.30 -14.07
CA ARG A 228 1.82 -9.74 -13.89
C ARG A 228 2.90 -10.57 -14.56
N ILE A 229 2.58 -11.77 -15.05
CA ILE A 229 3.55 -12.60 -15.75
C ILE A 229 3.97 -11.88 -17.06
N PRO A 230 5.27 -11.71 -17.31
CA PRO A 230 5.76 -11.09 -18.54
C PRO A 230 5.24 -11.82 -19.79
N GLY A 231 4.85 -11.06 -20.82
CA GLY A 231 4.32 -11.61 -22.08
C GLY A 231 2.80 -11.88 -22.07
N ILE A 232 2.14 -11.87 -20.91
CA ILE A 232 0.70 -12.12 -20.82
C ILE A 232 -0.11 -10.90 -21.28
N THR A 233 -1.05 -11.12 -22.21
CA THR A 233 -1.91 -10.07 -22.75
C THR A 233 -3.23 -9.94 -21.98
N PRO A 234 -3.95 -8.80 -22.09
CA PRO A 234 -5.30 -8.67 -21.55
C PRO A 234 -6.28 -9.74 -22.09
N SER A 235 -6.09 -10.18 -23.34
CA SER A 235 -6.92 -11.22 -23.97
C SER A 235 -6.71 -12.58 -23.31
N ASP A 236 -5.46 -12.95 -23.00
CA ASP A 236 -5.14 -14.20 -22.29
C ASP A 236 -5.80 -14.24 -20.91
N ILE A 237 -5.79 -13.12 -20.17
CA ILE A 237 -6.44 -13.01 -18.86
C ILE A 237 -7.96 -13.13 -18.97
N ALA A 238 -8.57 -12.51 -19.98
CA ALA A 238 -10.00 -12.64 -20.23
C ALA A 238 -10.39 -14.09 -20.55
N ALA A 239 -9.62 -14.76 -21.42
CA ALA A 239 -9.82 -16.17 -21.75
C ALA A 239 -9.63 -17.07 -20.52
N LEU A 240 -8.58 -16.85 -19.73
CA LEU A 240 -8.33 -17.60 -18.49
C LEU A 240 -9.51 -17.46 -17.50
N MET A 241 -10.02 -16.24 -17.30
CA MET A 241 -11.18 -15.99 -16.44
C MET A 241 -12.41 -16.76 -16.92
N ILE A 242 -12.70 -16.75 -18.23
CA ILE A 242 -13.84 -17.49 -18.81
C ILE A 242 -13.69 -19.00 -18.60
N ASN A 243 -12.49 -19.56 -18.82
CA ASN A 243 -12.23 -20.99 -18.63
C ASN A 243 -12.38 -21.38 -17.15
N ILE A 244 -11.90 -20.54 -16.20
CA ILE A 244 -12.07 -20.80 -14.77
C ILE A 244 -13.54 -20.79 -14.37
N GLU A 245 -14.35 -19.84 -14.87
CA GLU A 245 -15.79 -19.82 -14.63
C GLU A 245 -16.49 -21.09 -15.14
N LYS A 246 -16.10 -21.59 -16.32
CA LYS A 246 -16.62 -22.86 -16.85
C LYS A 246 -16.30 -24.03 -15.92
N ILE A 247 -15.05 -24.17 -15.47
CA ILE A 247 -14.63 -25.22 -14.54
C ILE A 247 -15.41 -25.14 -13.22
N LYS A 248 -15.56 -23.93 -12.66
CA LYS A 248 -16.32 -23.70 -11.41
C LYS A 248 -17.79 -24.06 -11.55
N ARG A 249 -18.41 -23.84 -12.72
CA ARG A 249 -19.80 -24.24 -13.00
C ARG A 249 -19.93 -25.76 -13.07
N VAL A 250 -19.02 -26.45 -13.77
CA VAL A 250 -19.04 -27.92 -13.87
C VAL A 250 -18.87 -28.58 -12.51
N LYS A 251 -18.00 -28.07 -11.62
CA LYS A 251 -17.85 -28.61 -10.26
C LYS A 251 -19.04 -28.37 -9.32
N ARG A 252 -19.96 -27.47 -9.68
CA ARG A 252 -21.16 -27.14 -8.87
C ARG A 252 -22.42 -27.88 -9.34
N ALA A 253 -22.40 -28.40 -10.57
CA ALA A 253 -23.46 -29.24 -11.12
C ALA A 253 -23.20 -30.70 -10.73
#